data_AF-A0AAW7YSS1-F1
#
_entry.id   AF-A0AAW7YSS1-F1
#
_cell.length_a   1.000
_cell.length_b   1.000
_cell.length_c   1.000
_cell.angle_alpha   90.00
_cell.angle_beta   90.00
_cell.angle_gamma   90.00
#
_symmetry.space_group_name_H-M   'P 1'
#
loop_
_entity.id
_entity.type
_entity.pdbx_description
1 polymer ?
#
loop_
_entity_poly.entity_id
_entity_poly.type
_entity_poly.pdbx_seq_one_letter_code
_entity_poly.pdbx_strand_id
1 'polypeptide(L)' 'MASRQFLILAGAAVVISCNWFWFIWAIGQGRATEASLGYFIFPLVAVHLGRIFFGERLGALQWTAVGLAAGAVALLTWG' A
#
# COMPACT_ATOMS: atom_id res chain seq x y z
N MET A 1 11.75 23.47 -19.55
CA MET A 1 11.82 22.51 -18.43
C MET A 1 12.91 21.50 -18.76
N ALA A 2 13.85 21.24 -17.86
CA ALA A 2 14.96 20.33 -18.14
C ALA A 2 14.42 18.96 -18.57
N SER A 3 14.88 18.41 -19.70
CA SER A 3 14.39 17.14 -20.30
C SER A 3 14.31 15.98 -19.29
N ARG A 4 15.21 15.97 -18.29
CA ARG A 4 15.17 15.03 -17.16
C ARG A 4 13.93 15.16 -16.27
N GLN A 5 13.49 16.38 -15.93
CA GLN A 5 12.28 16.58 -15.13
C GLN A 5 11.04 16.08 -15.87
N PHE A 6 10.97 16.32 -17.19
CA PHE A 6 9.87 15.81 -18.00
C PHE A 6 9.80 14.28 -17.96
N LEU A 7 10.93 13.58 -18.12
CA LEU A 7 10.98 12.11 -18.05
C LEU A 7 10.58 11.57 -16.66
N ILE A 8 11.04 12.20 -15.58
CA ILE A 8 10.66 11.81 -14.21
C ILE A 8 9.15 11.97 -14.00
N LEU A 9 8.58 13.11 -14.42
CA LEU A 9 7.16 13.39 -14.28
C LEU A 9 6.31 12.46 -15.15
N ALA A 10 6.74 12.17 -16.38
CA ALA A 10 6.08 11.21 -17.26
C ALA A 10 6.08 9.79 -16.63
N GLY A 11 7.21 9.35 -16.09
CA GLY A 11 7.30 8.07 -15.38
C GLY A 11 6.38 8.01 -14.15
N ALA A 12 6.40 9.06 -13.32
CA ALA A 12 5.50 9.17 -12.17
C ALA A 12 4.03 9.14 -12.58
N ALA A 13 3.66 9.88 -13.64
CA ALA A 13 2.31 9.90 -14.17
C ALA A 13 1.86 8.51 -14.63
N VAL A 14 2.72 7.75 -15.32
CA VAL A 14 2.42 6.36 -15.72
C VAL A 14 2.18 5.48 -14.50
N VAL A 15 3.07 5.51 -13.50
CA VAL A 15 2.93 4.69 -12.29
C VAL A 15 1.63 5.00 -11.54
N ILE A 16 1.33 6.28 -11.33
CA ILE A 16 0.11 6.72 -10.65
C ILE A 16 -1.13 6.33 -11.46
N SER A 17 -1.10 6.52 -12.78
CA SER A 17 -2.21 6.15 -13.67
C SER A 17 -2.46 4.66 -13.67
N CYS A 18 -1.42 3.83 -13.71
CA CYS A 18 -1.56 2.38 -13.59
C CYS A 18 -2.19 1.98 -12.26
N ASN A 19 -1.75 2.57 -11.14
CA ASN A 19 -2.33 2.28 -9.83
C ASN A 19 -3.84 2.61 -9.79
N TRP A 20 -4.22 3.79 -10.25
CA TRP A 20 -5.62 4.22 -10.31
C TRP A 20 -6.46 3.39 -11.27
N PHE A 21 -5.91 3.05 -12.43
CA PHE A 21 -6.57 2.22 -13.43
C PHE A 21 -6.94 0.86 -12.84
N TRP A 22 -6.01 0.18 -12.18
CA TRP A 22 -6.27 -1.13 -11.56
C TRP A 22 -7.31 -1.05 -10.45
N PHE A 23 -7.29 0.02 -9.65
CA PHE A 23 -8.29 0.24 -8.62
C PHE A 23 -9.70 0.39 -9.20
N ILE A 24 -9.88 1.30 -10.16
CA ILE A 24 -11.18 1.53 -10.82
C ILE A 24 -11.66 0.26 -11.53
N TRP A 25 -10.75 -0.41 -12.24
CA TRP A 25 -11.05 -1.67 -12.92
C TRP A 25 -11.52 -2.76 -11.94
N ALA A 26 -10.83 -2.94 -10.82
CA ALA A 26 -11.19 -3.94 -9.81
C ALA A 26 -12.58 -3.66 -9.21
N ILE A 27 -12.86 -2.40 -8.87
CA ILE A 27 -14.21 -2.00 -8.40
C ILE A 27 -15.27 -2.28 -9.46
N GLY A 28 -14.99 -1.93 -10.72
CA GLY A 28 -15.90 -2.20 -11.84
C GLY A 28 -16.18 -3.71 -12.06
N GLN A 29 -15.26 -4.58 -11.65
CA GLN A 29 -15.43 -6.04 -11.67
C GLN A 29 -16.07 -6.61 -10.39
N GLY A 30 -16.57 -5.75 -9.49
CA GLY A 30 -17.14 -6.18 -8.22
C GLY A 30 -16.11 -6.62 -7.17
N ARG A 31 -14.81 -6.41 -7.43
CA ARG A 31 -13.69 -6.81 -6.57
C ARG A 31 -13.26 -5.71 -5.61
N ALA A 32 -14.25 -5.04 -5.02
CA ALA A 32 -14.02 -3.88 -4.16
C ALA A 32 -13.28 -4.27 -2.86
N THR A 33 -13.57 -5.45 -2.32
CA THR A 33 -12.90 -5.97 -1.12
C THR A 33 -11.42 -6.26 -1.39
N GLU A 34 -11.08 -6.92 -2.50
CA GLU A 34 -9.68 -7.20 -2.84
C GLU A 34 -8.90 -5.93 -3.17
N ALA A 35 -9.53 -4.96 -3.85
CA ALA A 35 -8.92 -3.65 -4.11
C ALA A 35 -8.58 -2.94 -2.78
N SER A 36 -9.50 -2.96 -1.82
CA SER A 36 -9.32 -2.33 -0.50
C SER A 36 -8.30 -3.07 0.37
N LEU A 37 -8.26 -4.40 0.32
CA LEU A 37 -7.27 -5.23 1.01
C LEU A 37 -5.84 -4.84 0.63
N GLY A 38 -5.58 -4.56 -0.65
CA GLY A 38 -4.28 -4.07 -1.10
C GLY A 38 -3.84 -2.79 -0.37
N TYR A 39 -4.76 -1.84 -0.16
CA TYR A 39 -4.48 -0.61 0.59
C TYR A 39 -4.32 -0.84 2.10
N PHE A 40 -5.06 -1.79 2.68
CA PHE A 40 -4.93 -2.12 4.12
C PHE A 40 -3.66 -2.91 4.45
N ILE A 41 -3.12 -3.68 3.50
CA ILE A 41 -1.84 -4.38 3.65
C ILE A 41 -0.66 -3.41 3.57
N PHE A 42 -0.78 -2.30 2.83
CA PHE A 42 0.34 -1.39 2.56
C PHE A 42 1.06 -0.85 3.83
N PRO A 43 0.38 -0.40 4.89
CA PRO A 43 1.04 0.01 6.13
C PRO A 43 1.87 -1.11 6.80
N LEU A 44 1.40 -2.35 6.76
CA LEU A 44 2.13 -3.50 7.33
C LEU A 44 3.42 -3.78 6.56
N VAL A 45 3.35 -3.68 5.24
CA VAL A 45 4.52 -3.78 4.35
C VAL A 45 5.48 -2.63 4.60
N ALA A 46 4.98 -1.40 4.69
CA ALA A 46 5.80 -0.22 4.97
C ALA A 46 6.55 -0.35 6.31
N VAL A 47 5.89 -0.81 7.37
CA VAL A 47 6.52 -1.07 8.68
C VAL A 47 7.59 -2.17 8.58
N HIS A 48 7.32 -3.25 7.85
CA HIS A 48 8.31 -4.32 7.65
C HIS A 48 9.54 -3.83 6.88
N LEU A 49 9.32 -3.09 5.80
CA LEU A 49 10.40 -2.50 5.01
C LEU A 49 11.19 -1.50 5.88
N GLY A 50 10.52 -0.67 6.67
CA GLY A 50 11.18 0.29 7.55
C GLY A 50 12.09 -0.37 8.59
N ARG A 51 11.59 -1.44 9.22
CA ARG A 51 12.38 -2.25 10.15
C ARG A 51 13.59 -2.93 9.49
N ILE A 52 13.44 -3.47 8.28
CA ILE A 52 14.52 -4.21 7.58
C ILE A 52 15.57 -3.25 7.01
N PHE A 53 15.16 -2.21 6.30
CA PHE A 53 16.07 -1.34 5.54
C PHE A 53 16.60 -0.18 6.38
N PHE A 54 15.81 0.36 7.32
CA PHE A 54 16.23 1.48 8.17
C PHE A 54 16.57 1.05 9.61
N GLY A 55 16.39 -0.22 9.97
CA GLY A 55 16.74 -0.75 11.30
C GLY A 55 15.83 -0.24 12.42
N GLU A 56 14.62 0.24 12.09
CA GLU A 56 13.70 0.84 13.04
C GLU A 56 13.27 -0.17 14.13
N ARG A 57 13.49 0.21 15.39
CA ARG A 57 13.04 -0.56 16.55
C ARG A 57 11.66 -0.08 16.97
N LEU A 58 10.66 -0.88 16.63
CA LEU A 58 9.28 -0.63 17.03
C LEU A 58 9.11 -0.82 18.54
N GLY A 59 8.54 0.18 19.21
CA GLY A 59 8.14 0.09 20.61
C GLY A 59 6.93 -0.84 20.82
N ALA A 60 6.65 -1.19 22.08
CA ALA A 60 5.55 -2.11 22.41
C ALA A 60 4.18 -1.66 21.87
N LEU A 61 3.85 -0.36 21.99
CA LEU A 61 2.59 0.19 21.48
C LEU A 61 2.51 0.21 19.94
N GLN A 62 3.64 0.33 19.26
CA GLN A 62 3.67 0.25 17.79
C GLN A 62 3.43 -1.19 17.35
N TRP A 63 4.00 -2.17 18.07
CA TRP A 63 3.70 -3.58 17.82
C TRP A 63 2.24 -3.94 18.06
N THR A 64 1.59 -3.35 19.08
CA THR A 64 0.14 -3.55 19.26
C THR A 64 -0.65 -2.95 18.11
N ALA A 65 -0.27 -1.76 17.61
CA ALA A 65 -0.92 -1.16 16.44
C ALA A 65 -0.74 -2.00 15.17
N VAL A 66 0.46 -2.56 14.95
CA VAL A 66 0.74 -3.50 13.84
C VAL A 66 -0.11 -4.76 13.99
N GLY A 67 -0.21 -5.31 15.20
CA GLY A 67 -1.06 -6.47 15.48
C GLY A 67 -2.54 -6.21 15.19
N LEU A 68 -3.06 -5.04 15.59
CA LEU A 68 -4.43 -4.63 15.27
C LEU A 68 -4.67 -4.48 13.77
N ALA A 69 -3.74 -3.83 13.05
CA ALA A 69 -3.83 -3.69 11.59
C ALA A 69 -3.78 -5.06 10.88
N ALA A 70 -2.90 -5.96 11.32
CA ALA A 70 -2.83 -7.33 10.79
C ALA A 70 -4.12 -8.12 11.07
N GLY A 71 -4.69 -7.97 12.27
CA GLY A 71 -5.98 -8.56 12.63
C GLY A 71 -7.12 -8.06 11.74
N ALA A 72 -7.19 -6.74 11.49
CA ALA A 72 -8.19 -6.16 10.60
C ALA A 72 -8.09 -6.73 9.17
N VAL A 73 -6.87 -6.82 8.61
CA VAL A 73 -6.64 -7.43 7.28
C VAL A 73 -7.08 -8.89 7.27
N ALA A 74 -6.74 -9.66 8.30
CA ALA A 74 -7.15 -11.06 8.40
C ALA A 74 -8.68 -11.22 8.45
N LEU A 75 -9.38 -10.38 9.22
CA LEU A 75 -10.84 -10.36 9.29
C LEU A 75 -11.48 -10.06 7.93
N LEU A 76 -10.99 -9.04 7.22
CA LEU A 76 -11.45 -8.68 5.88
C LEU A 76 -11.15 -9.75 4.82
N THR A 77 -10.18 -10.64 5.07
CA THR A 77 -9.83 -11.73 4.15
C THR A 77 -10.69 -12.97 4.38
N TRP A 78 -11.17 -13.21 5.60
CA TRP A 78 -11.90 -14.42 6.00
C TRP A 78 -13.42 -14.24 6.13
N GLY A 79 -13.89 -13.01 6.35
CA GLY A 79 -15.32 -12.67 6.42
C GLY A 79 -15.91 -12.39 5.06
#